data_AF-A0A7M1AYI1-F1
#
_entry.id   AF-A0A7M1AYI1-F1
#
_cell.length_a   1.000
_cell.length_b   1.000
_cell.length_c   1.000
_cell.angle_alpha   90.00
_cell.angle_beta   90.00
_cell.angle_gamma   90.00
#
_symmetry.space_group_name_H-M   'P 1'
#
loop_
_entity.id
_entity.type
_entity.pdbx_description
1 polymer ?
#
loop_
_entity_poly.entity_id
_entity_poly.type
_entity_poly.pdbx_seq_one_letter_code
_entity_poly.pdbx_strand_id
1 'polypeptide(L)'
;MDIALLIKSLAALSGALGLLILLYLYFFHAKKTKKKGVLKKHLHVREAKPDFNTLLEVIKDKKATTSELREAVDLLLKYYGKIPKKLGLRAHPEFEKYSELILRICHHPNVTKDIILKLDKELHRRNPEYALELDDSLTKGLDTRGF
;
A
#
# COMPACT_ATOMS: atom_id res chain seq x y z
N MET A 1 9.33 19.44 60.71
CA MET A 1 9.61 19.05 59.32
C MET A 1 9.50 20.31 58.49
N ASP A 2 10.62 20.83 58.00
CA ASP A 2 10.70 22.20 57.48
C ASP A 2 9.84 22.38 56.24
N ILE A 3 8.84 23.24 56.35
CA ILE A 3 7.93 23.63 55.27
C ILE A 3 8.72 24.14 54.05
N ALA A 4 9.89 24.75 54.29
CA ALA A 4 10.81 25.17 53.25
C ALA A 4 11.40 24.01 52.42
N LEU A 5 11.60 22.83 53.03
CA LEU A 5 12.07 21.63 52.33
C LEU A 5 10.97 21.03 51.46
N LEU A 6 9.72 21.06 51.93
CA LEU A 6 8.55 20.64 51.16
C LEU A 6 8.29 21.54 49.94
N ILE A 7 8.44 22.85 50.08
CA ILE A 7 8.26 23.79 48.96
C ILE A 7 9.36 23.62 47.92
N LYS A 8 10.62 23.39 48.34
CA LYS A 8 11.74 23.15 47.42
C LYS A 8 11.59 21.83 46.64
N SER A 9 11.14 20.75 47.29
CA SER A 9 10.91 19.48 46.60
C SER A 9 9.72 19.55 45.63
N LEU A 10 8.65 20.27 45.99
CA LEU A 10 7.49 20.48 45.14
C LEU A 10 7.82 21.33 43.90
N ALA A 11 8.63 22.38 44.07
CA ALA A 11 9.12 23.20 42.97
C ALA A 11 10.05 22.42 42.02
N ALA A 12 10.94 21.58 42.57
CA ALA A 12 11.83 20.73 41.78
C ALA A 12 11.04 19.68 40.97
N LEU A 13 10.03 19.06 41.58
CA LEU A 13 9.19 18.06 40.92
C LEU A 13 8.34 18.68 39.81
N SER A 14 7.76 19.87 40.05
CA SER A 14 7.03 20.66 39.07
C SER A 14 7.89 21.02 37.84
N GLY A 15 9.12 21.49 38.09
CA GLY A 15 10.07 21.81 37.01
C GLY A 15 10.46 20.59 36.18
N ALA A 16 10.70 19.44 36.83
CA ALA A 16 11.04 18.20 36.14
C ALA A 16 9.88 17.68 35.25
N LEU A 17 8.63 17.75 35.75
CA LEU A 17 7.46 17.38 34.97
C LEU A 17 7.25 18.31 33.76
N GLY A 18 7.40 19.62 33.96
CA GLY A 18 7.28 20.60 32.88
C GLY A 18 8.31 20.36 31.77
N LEU A 19 9.55 20.06 32.14
CA LEU A 19 10.62 19.74 31.18
C LEU A 19 10.33 18.45 30.39
N LEU A 20 9.81 17.40 31.05
CA LEU A 20 9.43 16.15 30.40
C LEU A 20 8.30 16.33 29.40
N ILE A 21 7.27 17.13 29.73
CA ILE A 21 6.15 17.43 28.82
C ILE A 21 6.64 18.26 27.62
N LEU A 22 7.54 19.22 27.83
CA LEU A 22 8.14 20.01 26.76
C LEU A 22 8.96 19.14 25.79
N LEU A 23 9.78 18.23 26.31
CA LEU A 23 10.57 17.29 25.51
C LEU A 23 9.67 16.31 24.74
N TYR A 24 8.61 15.82 25.37
CA TYR A 24 7.63 14.95 24.72
C TYR A 24 6.95 15.65 23.54
N LEU A 25 6.48 16.89 23.73
CA LEU A 25 5.87 17.69 22.65
C LEU A 25 6.86 18.01 21.53
N TYR A 26 8.12 18.31 21.85
CA TYR A 26 9.18 18.53 20.86
C TYR A 26 9.42 17.28 20.00
N PHE A 27 9.53 16.10 20.61
CA PHE A 27 9.68 14.83 19.89
C PHE A 27 8.43 14.44 19.09
N PHE A 28 7.24 14.76 19.58
CA PHE A 28 5.98 14.49 18.88
C PHE A 28 5.81 15.38 17.64
N HIS A 29 6.26 16.64 17.70
CA HIS A 29 6.29 17.54 16.54
C HIS A 29 7.39 17.20 15.54
N ALA A 30 8.52 16.65 15.99
CA ALA A 30 9.61 16.21 15.12
C ALA A 30 9.24 15.03 14.19
N LYS A 31 8.17 14.26 14.50
CA LYS A 31 7.70 13.15 13.66
C LYS A 31 6.78 13.54 12.49
N LYS A 32 6.51 14.83 12.26
CA LYS A 32 5.63 15.29 11.15
C LYS A 32 6.34 15.98 9.98
N THR A 33 7.58 15.59 9.67
CA THR A 33 8.26 15.96 8.42
C THR A 33 8.94 14.78 7.75
N LYS A 34 8.15 13.89 7.14
CA LYS A 34 8.52 13.34 5.83
C LYS A 34 7.62 13.97 4.78
N LYS A 35 7.89 15.26 4.50
CA LYS A 35 7.43 15.91 3.28
C LYS A 35 8.19 15.29 2.12
N LYS A 36 7.40 14.97 1.09
CA LYS A 36 7.76 14.87 -0.32
C LYS A 36 8.93 15.78 -0.71
N GLY A 37 9.80 15.29 -1.59
CA GLY A 37 10.54 16.16 -2.49
C GLY A 37 11.96 15.70 -2.82
N VAL A 38 12.09 14.77 -3.75
CA VAL A 38 13.09 14.93 -4.82
C VAL A 38 12.33 14.99 -6.14
N LEU A 39 11.78 16.18 -6.41
CA LEU A 39 11.40 16.58 -7.76
C LEU A 39 12.73 16.77 -8.52
N LYS A 40 13.20 15.73 -9.21
CA LYS A 40 14.19 15.92 -10.26
C LYS A 40 13.49 16.58 -11.44
N LYS A 41 13.87 17.84 -11.67
CA LYS A 41 13.82 18.67 -12.88
C LYS A 41 12.88 18.19 -14.00
N HIS A 42 12.00 19.11 -14.41
CA HIS A 42 11.35 19.16 -15.72
C HIS A 42 12.26 18.62 -16.83
N LEU A 43 12.06 17.35 -17.18
CA LEU A 43 12.19 16.88 -18.54
C LEU A 43 10.75 16.56 -18.93
N HIS A 44 10.26 17.20 -20.00
CA HIS A 44 8.99 16.85 -20.64
C HIS A 44 9.14 15.49 -21.33
N VAL A 45 9.46 14.45 -20.56
CA VAL A 45 9.42 13.06 -20.98
C VAL A 45 8.03 12.61 -20.59
N ARG A 46 7.19 12.31 -21.58
CA ARG A 46 5.92 11.61 -21.35
C ARG A 46 6.21 10.52 -20.30
N GLU A 47 5.51 10.52 -19.16
CA GLU A 47 5.63 9.45 -18.16
C GLU A 47 5.63 8.14 -18.95
N ALA A 48 6.78 7.46 -19.02
CA ALA A 48 6.90 6.28 -19.84
C ALA A 48 5.95 5.26 -19.22
N LYS A 49 4.85 4.95 -19.92
CA LYS A 49 3.84 4.02 -19.45
C LYS A 49 4.59 2.72 -19.09
N PRO A 50 4.64 2.32 -17.81
CA PRO A 50 5.31 1.09 -17.44
C PRO A 50 4.62 -0.07 -18.13
N ASP A 51 5.37 -1.05 -18.61
CA ASP A 51 4.78 -2.25 -19.22
C ASP A 51 4.08 -3.09 -18.15
N PHE A 52 3.01 -3.79 -18.53
CA PHE A 52 2.27 -4.65 -17.61
C PHE A 52 3.18 -5.74 -17.03
N ASN A 53 4.03 -6.35 -17.86
CA ASN A 53 4.88 -7.44 -17.43
C ASN A 53 5.95 -6.95 -16.44
N THR A 54 6.50 -5.76 -16.64
CA THR A 54 7.45 -5.16 -15.69
C THR A 54 6.81 -4.95 -14.32
N LEU A 55 5.55 -4.48 -14.25
CA LEU A 55 4.85 -4.35 -12.98
C LEU A 55 4.54 -5.71 -12.35
N LEU A 56 4.21 -6.71 -13.17
CA LEU A 56 3.98 -8.07 -12.72
C LEU A 56 5.27 -8.71 -12.17
N GLU A 57 6.44 -8.40 -12.74
CA GLU A 57 7.74 -8.85 -12.23
C GLU A 57 8.03 -8.31 -10.84
N VAL A 58 7.72 -7.03 -10.58
CA VAL A 58 7.82 -6.45 -9.22
C VAL A 58 6.93 -7.21 -8.23
N ILE A 59 5.72 -7.59 -8.66
CA ILE A 59 4.78 -8.37 -7.84
C ILE A 59 5.24 -9.82 -7.67
N LYS A 60 5.99 -10.37 -8.62
CA LYS A 60 6.56 -11.74 -8.53
C LYS A 60 7.79 -11.80 -7.63
N ASP A 61 8.52 -10.69 -7.47
CA ASP A 61 9.70 -10.63 -6.61
C ASP A 61 9.31 -10.73 -5.13
N LYS A 62 9.57 -11.88 -4.52
CA LYS A 62 9.32 -12.15 -3.10
C LYS A 62 9.98 -11.17 -2.13
N LYS A 63 11.03 -10.45 -2.57
CA LYS A 63 11.75 -9.46 -1.78
C LYS A 63 11.12 -8.07 -1.84
N ALA A 64 10.16 -7.85 -2.74
CA ALA A 64 9.47 -6.58 -2.87
C ALA A 64 8.83 -6.18 -1.54
N THR A 65 9.06 -4.94 -1.16
CA THR A 65 8.49 -4.35 0.06
C THR A 65 7.00 -4.08 -0.12
N THR A 66 6.26 -3.99 0.99
CA THR A 66 4.83 -3.64 0.95
C THR A 66 4.56 -2.31 0.23
N SER A 67 5.50 -1.35 0.30
CA SER A 67 5.37 -0.06 -0.40
C SER A 67 5.50 -0.23 -1.91
N GLU A 68 6.47 -1.01 -2.38
CA GLU A 68 6.69 -1.29 -3.80
C GLU A 68 5.51 -2.07 -4.40
N LEU A 69 4.97 -3.05 -3.67
CA LEU A 69 3.76 -3.77 -4.08
C LEU A 69 2.56 -2.84 -4.21
N ARG A 70 2.39 -1.91 -3.27
CA ARG A 70 1.31 -0.94 -3.30
C ARG A 70 1.44 0.00 -4.50
N GLU A 71 2.64 0.50 -4.74
CA GLU A 71 2.93 1.36 -5.89
C GLU A 71 2.72 0.61 -7.21
N ALA A 72 3.19 -0.64 -7.32
CA ALA A 72 3.01 -1.47 -8.49
C ALA A 72 1.52 -1.71 -8.79
N VAL A 73 0.72 -2.05 -7.76
CA VAL A 73 -0.74 -2.20 -7.88
C VAL A 73 -1.40 -0.89 -8.31
N ASP A 74 -0.97 0.24 -7.77
CA ASP A 74 -1.54 1.55 -8.11
C ASP A 74 -1.24 1.95 -9.55
N LEU A 75 -0.02 1.71 -10.02
CA LEU A 75 0.37 1.91 -11.41
C LEU A 75 -0.36 0.95 -12.35
N LEU A 76 -0.53 -0.31 -11.94
CA LEU A 76 -1.26 -1.31 -12.72
C LEU A 76 -2.72 -0.91 -12.85
N LEU A 77 -3.38 -0.50 -11.78
CA LEU A 77 -4.74 0.02 -11.83
C LEU A 77 -4.83 1.31 -12.65
N LYS A 78 -3.85 2.22 -12.55
CA LYS A 78 -3.82 3.47 -13.32
C LYS A 78 -3.80 3.20 -14.84
N TYR A 79 -2.97 2.28 -15.30
CA TYR A 79 -2.71 2.08 -16.74
C TYR A 79 -3.37 0.86 -17.37
N TYR A 80 -3.67 -0.16 -16.58
CA TYR A 80 -4.17 -1.47 -17.01
C TYR A 80 -5.39 -1.95 -16.21
N GLY A 81 -6.02 -1.10 -15.40
CA GLY A 81 -7.21 -1.48 -14.63
C GLY A 81 -8.48 -1.74 -15.45
N LYS A 82 -8.43 -1.63 -16.78
CA LYS A 82 -9.52 -2.00 -17.70
C LYS A 82 -9.11 -3.23 -18.49
N ILE A 83 -9.87 -4.31 -18.34
CA ILE A 83 -9.68 -5.58 -19.04
C ILE A 83 -10.35 -5.45 -20.43
N PRO A 84 -9.77 -6.02 -21.50
CA PRO A 84 -10.45 -6.06 -22.79
C PRO A 84 -11.79 -6.78 -22.69
N LYS A 85 -12.76 -6.36 -23.51
CA LYS A 85 -14.11 -6.93 -23.50
C LYS A 85 -14.12 -8.43 -23.76
N LYS A 86 -15.10 -9.10 -23.16
CA LYS A 86 -15.34 -10.54 -23.36
C LYS A 86 -15.67 -10.88 -24.82
N LEU A 87 -15.32 -12.10 -25.22
CA LEU A 87 -15.68 -12.68 -26.51
C LEU A 87 -17.01 -13.45 -26.36
N GLY A 88 -18.09 -12.69 -26.18
CA GLY A 88 -19.42 -13.23 -25.86
C GLY A 88 -19.46 -13.77 -24.43
N LEU A 89 -19.72 -15.08 -24.28
CA LEU A 89 -19.76 -15.75 -22.97
C LEU A 89 -18.37 -16.15 -22.44
N ARG A 90 -17.32 -16.04 -23.27
CA ARG A 90 -15.96 -16.43 -22.88
C ARG A 90 -15.14 -15.22 -22.46
N ALA A 91 -14.30 -15.41 -21.45
CA ALA A 91 -13.28 -14.44 -21.06
C ALA A 91 -12.33 -14.15 -22.23
N HIS A 92 -11.87 -12.90 -22.34
CA HIS A 92 -10.82 -12.55 -23.29
C HIS A 92 -9.51 -13.27 -22.91
N PRO A 93 -8.67 -13.73 -23.86
CA PRO A 93 -7.41 -14.41 -23.55
C PRO A 93 -6.46 -13.59 -22.66
N GLU A 94 -6.54 -12.25 -22.73
CA GLU A 94 -5.75 -11.37 -21.86
C GLU A 94 -6.18 -11.40 -20.40
N PHE A 95 -7.38 -11.89 -20.08
CA PHE A 95 -7.83 -12.07 -18.70
C PHE A 95 -6.87 -12.97 -17.90
N GLU A 96 -6.22 -13.92 -18.56
CA GLU A 96 -5.24 -14.82 -17.92
C GLU A 96 -4.14 -14.06 -17.17
N LYS A 97 -3.69 -12.91 -17.71
CA LYS A 97 -2.69 -12.06 -17.06
C LYS A 97 -3.19 -11.43 -15.76
N TYR A 98 -4.49 -11.14 -15.69
CA TYR A 98 -5.14 -10.60 -14.50
C TYR A 98 -5.39 -11.69 -13.46
N SER A 99 -5.74 -12.90 -13.90
CA SER A 99 -5.83 -14.05 -13.02
C SER A 99 -4.47 -14.35 -12.39
N GLU A 100 -3.40 -14.40 -13.18
CA GLU A 100 -2.04 -14.56 -12.65
C GLU A 100 -1.68 -13.43 -11.66
N LEU A 101 -1.95 -12.17 -12.02
CA LEU A 101 -1.72 -11.04 -11.13
C LEU A 101 -2.38 -11.22 -9.76
N ILE A 102 -3.66 -11.58 -9.73
CA ILE A 102 -4.45 -11.77 -8.49
C ILE A 102 -3.83 -12.90 -7.67
N LEU A 103 -3.53 -14.05 -8.29
CA LEU A 103 -2.91 -15.18 -7.62
C LEU A 103 -1.56 -14.79 -7.00
N ARG A 104 -0.70 -14.10 -7.76
CA ARG A 104 0.63 -13.67 -7.28
C ARG A 104 0.54 -12.68 -6.13
N ILE A 105 -0.35 -11.70 -6.23
CA ILE A 105 -0.65 -10.75 -5.14
C ILE A 105 -1.09 -11.50 -3.89
N CYS A 106 -2.01 -12.47 -4.02
CA CYS A 106 -2.50 -13.23 -2.87
C CYS A 106 -1.41 -14.09 -2.21
N HIS A 107 -0.45 -14.63 -2.97
CA HIS A 107 0.64 -15.44 -2.43
C HIS A 107 1.87 -14.65 -1.97
N HIS A 108 1.90 -13.35 -2.21
CA HIS A 108 3.08 -12.57 -1.92
C HIS A 108 3.32 -12.43 -0.41
N PRO A 109 4.53 -12.72 0.11
CA PRO A 109 4.78 -12.76 1.57
C PRO A 109 4.59 -11.39 2.25
N ASN A 110 4.94 -10.30 1.56
CA ASN A 110 4.90 -8.94 2.12
C ASN A 110 3.61 -8.17 1.79
N VAL A 111 2.58 -8.85 1.26
CA VAL A 111 1.30 -8.20 0.91
C VAL A 111 0.43 -8.04 2.16
N THR A 112 -0.26 -6.91 2.24
CA THR A 112 -1.29 -6.68 3.27
C THR A 112 -2.69 -6.88 2.69
N LYS A 113 -3.65 -7.21 3.56
CA LYS A 113 -5.07 -7.35 3.20
C LYS A 113 -5.60 -6.13 2.43
N ASP A 114 -5.18 -4.93 2.82
CA ASP A 114 -5.62 -3.68 2.19
C ASP A 114 -5.21 -3.59 0.71
N ILE A 115 -4.05 -4.13 0.34
CA ILE A 115 -3.59 -4.14 -1.05
C ILE A 115 -4.47 -5.07 -1.89
N ILE A 116 -4.77 -6.27 -1.36
CA ILE A 116 -5.63 -7.26 -2.01
C ILE A 116 -7.03 -6.69 -2.21
N LEU A 117 -7.64 -6.15 -1.14
CA LEU A 117 -8.98 -5.56 -1.20
C LEU A 117 -9.05 -4.37 -2.15
N LYS A 118 -7.99 -3.54 -2.20
CA LYS A 118 -7.94 -2.41 -3.14
C LYS A 118 -7.91 -2.90 -4.58
N LEU A 119 -7.06 -3.88 -4.89
CA LEU A 119 -6.95 -4.46 -6.23
C LEU A 119 -8.30 -5.05 -6.65
N ASP A 120 -8.87 -5.90 -5.81
CA ASP A 120 -10.15 -6.57 -6.04
C ASP A 120 -11.29 -5.58 -6.32
N LYS A 121 -11.51 -4.64 -5.39
CA LYS A 121 -12.57 -3.64 -5.51
C LYS A 121 -12.41 -2.77 -6.77
N GLU A 122 -11.19 -2.37 -7.10
CA GLU A 122 -10.94 -1.53 -8.27
C GLU A 122 -11.10 -2.29 -9.59
N LEU A 123 -10.69 -3.56 -9.66
CA LEU A 123 -10.91 -4.40 -10.83
C LEU A 123 -12.40 -4.67 -11.04
N HIS A 124 -13.15 -5.03 -9.98
CA HIS A 124 -14.60 -5.21 -10.04
C HIS A 124 -15.33 -3.94 -10.47
N ARG A 125 -14.99 -2.79 -9.88
CA ARG A 125 -15.62 -1.50 -10.20
C ARG A 125 -15.46 -1.12 -11.67
N ARG A 126 -14.31 -1.43 -12.27
CA ARG A 126 -13.98 -1.05 -13.64
C ARG A 126 -14.41 -2.10 -14.68
N ASN A 127 -14.56 -3.36 -14.27
CA ASN A 127 -14.79 -4.50 -15.14
C ASN A 127 -15.92 -5.39 -14.60
N PRO A 128 -17.16 -4.87 -14.47
CA PRO A 128 -18.27 -5.62 -13.88
C PRO A 128 -18.63 -6.88 -14.68
N GLU A 129 -18.33 -6.90 -15.99
CA GLU A 129 -18.55 -8.06 -16.84
C GLU A 129 -17.71 -9.27 -16.44
N TYR A 130 -16.57 -9.07 -15.77
CA TYR A 130 -15.62 -10.11 -15.33
C TYR A 130 -15.80 -10.54 -13.86
N ALA A 131 -16.88 -10.13 -13.19
CA ALA A 131 -17.06 -10.37 -11.76
C ALA A 131 -16.85 -11.84 -11.36
N LEU A 132 -17.50 -12.77 -12.07
CA LEU A 132 -17.39 -14.20 -11.77
C LEU A 132 -15.94 -14.71 -11.89
N GLU A 133 -15.21 -14.33 -12.92
CA GLU A 133 -13.83 -14.79 -13.13
C GLU A 133 -12.83 -14.13 -12.18
N LEU A 134 -13.09 -12.87 -11.79
CA LEU A 134 -12.30 -12.17 -10.77
C LEU A 134 -12.48 -12.82 -9.41
N ASP A 135 -13.73 -13.11 -9.02
CA ASP A 135 -14.08 -13.80 -7.78
C ASP A 135 -13.47 -15.21 -7.74
N ASP A 136 -13.53 -15.96 -8.83
CA ASP A 136 -12.91 -17.28 -8.95
C ASP A 136 -11.38 -17.21 -8.80
N SER A 137 -10.74 -16.24 -9.46
CA SER A 137 -9.29 -16.03 -9.34
C SER A 137 -8.88 -15.62 -7.92
N LEU A 138 -9.66 -14.75 -7.28
CA LEU A 138 -9.41 -14.31 -5.90
C LEU A 138 -9.58 -15.47 -4.92
N THR A 139 -10.67 -16.22 -5.04
CA THR A 139 -10.97 -17.39 -4.20
C THR A 139 -9.85 -18.42 -4.32
N LYS A 140 -9.47 -18.79 -5.55
CA LYS A 140 -8.32 -19.66 -5.81
C LYS A 140 -7.05 -19.14 -5.15
N GLY A 141 -6.76 -17.85 -5.25
CA GLY A 141 -5.57 -17.22 -4.66
C GLY A 141 -5.56 -17.24 -3.13
N LEU A 142 -6.72 -17.05 -2.51
CA LEU A 142 -6.88 -17.07 -1.05
C LEU A 142 -6.84 -18.49 -0.50
N ASP A 143 -7.52 -19.44 -1.13
CA ASP A 143 -7.56 -20.84 -0.70
C ASP A 143 -6.17 -21.48 -0.76
N THR A 144 -5.43 -21.22 -1.84
CA THR A 144 -4.07 -21.74 -2.02
C THR A 144 -3.02 -21.03 -1.17
N ARG A 145 -3.34 -19.88 -0.57
CA ARG A 145 -2.44 -19.18 0.37
C ARG A 145 -2.21 -20.00 1.64
N GLY A 146 -3.12 -20.93 1.96
CA GLY A 146 -3.07 -21.76 3.15
C GLY A 146 -3.46 -20.96 4.39
N PHE A 147 -4.67 -21.20 4.87
CA PHE A 147 -5.05 -20.92 6.26
C PHE A 147 -4.92 -22.21 7.08
#